data_AF-A0A094A873-F1
#
_entry.id   AF-A0A094A873-F1
#
_cell.length_a   1.000
_cell.length_b   1.000
_cell.length_c   1.000
_cell.angle_alpha   90.00
_cell.angle_beta   90.00
_cell.angle_gamma   90.00
#
_symmetry.space_group_name_H-M   'P 1'
#
loop_
_entity.id
_entity.type
_entity.pdbx_description
1 polymer ?
#
loop_
_entity_poly.entity_id
_entity_poly.type
_entity_poly.pdbx_seq_one_letter_code
_entity_poly.pdbx_strand_id
1 'polypeptide(L)'
;AIVVQSGRLDTSSGGAKVSEDDIVDIGVDGSLVEFYPGFEEHIRAALRVVGGMGQKGEERVRIGIAKDGSGVGAALIALVAEGVEDKV
;
A
#
# COMPACT_ATOMS: atom_id res chain seq x y z
N ALA A 1 -4.63 6.11 -10.39
CA ALA A 1 -5.52 5.78 -9.26
C ALA A 1 -4.63 5.26 -8.13
N ILE A 2 -4.84 5.69 -6.89
CA ILE A 2 -4.11 5.15 -5.75
C ILE A 2 -5.06 4.19 -5.04
N VAL A 3 -4.76 2.89 -5.10
CA VAL A 3 -5.51 1.86 -4.38
C VAL A 3 -4.72 1.54 -3.11
N VAL A 4 -5.28 1.92 -1.95
CA VAL A 4 -4.71 1.58 -0.65
C VAL A 4 -5.56 0.47 -0.05
N GLN A 5 -5.06 -0.75 -0.01
CA GLN A 5 -5.66 -1.83 0.76
C GLN A 5 -5.00 -1.85 2.14
N SER A 6 -5.61 -1.19 3.12
CA SER A 6 -5.14 -1.26 4.51
C SER A 6 -5.75 -2.48 5.21
N GLY A 7 -4.90 -3.37 5.73
CA GLY A 7 -5.29 -4.35 6.74
C GLY A 7 -5.73 -3.67 8.04
N ARG A 8 -6.20 -4.47 9.01
CA ARG A 8 -6.64 -3.99 10.33
C ARG A 8 -5.41 -3.57 11.15
N LEU A 9 -5.35 -2.30 11.55
CA LEU A 9 -4.26 -1.76 12.36
C LEU A 9 -4.53 -2.05 13.85
N ASP A 10 -4.08 -3.22 14.30
CA ASP A 10 -4.09 -3.61 15.71
C ASP A 10 -2.82 -3.09 16.39
N THR A 11 -2.95 -2.14 17.31
CA THR A 11 -1.80 -1.57 18.05
C THR A 11 -1.40 -2.39 19.28
N SER A 12 -1.93 -3.62 19.45
CA SER A 12 -1.79 -4.42 20.67
C SER A 12 -0.68 -5.48 20.66
N SER A 13 0.03 -5.71 19.55
CA SER A 13 1.09 -6.73 19.49
C SER A 13 2.44 -6.21 19.98
N GLY A 14 2.64 -6.28 21.30
CA GLY A 14 3.94 -6.12 21.92
C GLY A 14 4.90 -7.24 21.49
N GLY A 15 5.92 -6.92 20.69
CA GLY A 15 7.19 -7.66 20.64
C GLY A 15 7.25 -8.95 19.81
N ALA A 16 6.28 -9.23 18.93
CA ALA A 16 6.33 -10.37 18.02
C ALA A 16 6.77 -9.95 16.61
N LYS A 17 7.45 -10.86 15.89
CA LYS A 17 7.68 -10.78 14.43
C LYS A 17 6.40 -10.28 13.76
N VAL A 18 6.51 -9.28 12.88
CA VAL A 18 5.38 -8.82 12.05
C VAL A 18 4.84 -10.05 11.32
N SER A 19 3.62 -10.48 11.67
CA SER A 19 2.92 -11.51 10.92
C SER A 19 2.67 -11.00 9.50
N GLU A 20 2.64 -11.88 8.50
CA GLU A 20 2.22 -11.48 7.15
C GLU A 20 0.84 -10.80 7.17
N ASP A 21 -0.03 -11.20 8.10
CA ASP A 21 -1.35 -10.59 8.33
C ASP A 21 -1.29 -9.13 8.82
N ASP A 22 -0.15 -8.69 9.37
CA ASP A 22 0.06 -7.33 9.88
C ASP A 22 0.75 -6.41 8.85
N ILE A 23 1.10 -6.93 7.66
CA ILE A 23 1.73 -6.16 6.58
C ILE A 23 0.69 -5.34 5.83
N VAL A 24 1.08 -4.11 5.46
CA VAL A 24 0.30 -3.23 4.60
C VAL A 24 1.05 -3.06 3.28
N ASP A 25 0.46 -3.57 2.20
CA ASP A 25 0.97 -3.41 0.85
C ASP A 25 0.54 -2.05 0.26
N ILE A 26 1.51 -1.32 -0.27
CA ILE A 26 1.31 -0.04 -0.97
C ILE A 26 1.81 -0.19 -2.40
N GLY A 27 0.87 -0.16 -3.34
CA GLY A 27 1.16 -0.09 -4.78
C GLY A 27 1.50 1.35 -5.19
N VAL A 28 2.65 1.53 -5.82
CA VAL A 28 3.12 2.85 -6.31
C VAL A 28 3.37 2.81 -7.81
N ASP A 29 2.97 3.87 -8.51
CA ASP A 29 3.11 4.03 -9.96
C ASP A 29 3.70 5.42 -10.26
N GLY A 30 4.58 5.51 -11.26
CA GLY A 30 5.16 6.77 -11.71
C GLY A 30 6.68 6.76 -11.87
N SER A 31 7.17 7.65 -12.72
CA SER A 31 8.59 7.73 -13.10
C SER A 31 9.53 8.04 -11.93
N LEU A 32 9.09 8.77 -10.90
CA LEU A 32 9.93 9.06 -9.75
C LEU A 32 10.24 7.80 -8.93
N VAL A 33 9.25 6.95 -8.69
CA VAL A 33 9.50 5.72 -7.93
C VAL A 33 10.29 4.69 -8.73
N GLU A 34 10.20 4.74 -10.07
CA GLU A 34 10.93 3.82 -10.95
C GLU A 34 12.38 4.25 -11.23
N PHE A 35 12.64 5.55 -11.37
CA PHE A 35 13.92 6.03 -11.89
C PHE A 35 14.72 6.89 -10.92
N TYR A 36 14.13 7.37 -9.82
CA TYR A 36 14.85 8.21 -8.86
C TYR A 36 15.59 7.36 -7.81
N PRO A 37 16.94 7.41 -7.77
CA PRO A 37 17.71 6.64 -6.80
C PRO A 37 17.36 7.04 -5.36
N GLY A 38 17.12 6.04 -4.50
CA GLY A 38 16.83 6.27 -3.09
C GLY A 38 15.46 6.87 -2.80
N PHE A 39 14.54 6.93 -3.79
CA PHE A 39 13.18 7.42 -3.55
C PHE A 39 12.49 6.67 -2.41
N GLU A 40 12.56 5.33 -2.42
CA GLU A 40 11.94 4.51 -1.38
C GLU A 40 12.49 4.81 0.02
N GLU A 41 13.81 5.02 0.16
CA GLU A 41 14.44 5.35 1.45
C GLU A 41 13.93 6.70 1.99
N HIS A 42 13.78 7.70 1.12
CA HIS A 42 13.22 8.99 1.51
C HIS A 42 11.76 8.87 1.96
N ILE A 43 10.95 8.08 1.26
CA ILE A 43 9.56 7.82 1.65
C ILE A 43 9.50 7.06 2.99
N ARG A 44 10.33 6.04 3.19
CA ARG A 44 10.42 5.32 4.47
C ARG A 44 10.84 6.24 5.61
N ALA A 45 11.80 7.14 5.39
CA ALA A 45 12.18 8.15 6.37
C ALA A 45 11.02 9.10 6.72
N ALA A 46 10.25 9.52 5.72
CA ALA A 46 9.05 10.32 5.92
C ALA A 46 7.97 9.55 6.71
N LEU A 47 7.73 8.27 6.39
CA LEU A 47 6.74 7.44 7.08
C LEU A 47 7.06 7.29 8.57
N ARG A 48 8.33 7.17 8.95
CA ARG A 48 8.75 7.07 10.36
C ARG A 48 8.40 8.31 11.20
N VAL A 49 8.35 9.50 10.58
CA VAL A 49 8.02 10.75 11.30
C VAL A 49 6.52 11.06 11.31
N VAL A 50 5.70 10.30 10.57
CA VAL A 50 4.25 10.43 10.62
C VAL A 50 3.74 10.00 11.99
N GLY A 51 2.87 10.82 12.59
CA GLY A 51 2.28 10.54 13.89
C GLY A 51 1.56 9.19 13.91
N GLY A 52 1.93 8.33 14.86
CA GLY A 52 1.35 6.98 15.00
C GLY A 52 2.01 5.87 14.18
N MET A 53 2.91 6.20 13.23
CA MET A 53 3.71 5.20 12.51
C MET A 53 4.94 4.79 13.32
N GLY A 54 5.85 5.73 13.57
CA GLY A 54 7.17 5.43 14.14
C GLY A 54 7.93 4.36 13.34
N GLN A 55 8.94 3.74 13.96
CA GLN A 55 9.75 2.71 13.30
C GLN A 55 8.97 1.41 13.07
N LYS A 56 8.17 0.99 14.07
CA LYS A 56 7.38 -0.25 13.99
C LYS A 56 6.26 -0.19 12.95
N GLY A 57 5.67 0.99 12.72
CA GLY A 57 4.65 1.16 11.69
C GLY A 57 5.26 1.10 10.29
N GLU A 58 6.43 1.71 10.09
CA GLU A 58 7.12 1.68 8.80
C GLU A 58 7.60 0.27 8.41
N GLU A 59 8.07 -0.52 9.38
CA GLU A 59 8.45 -1.93 9.16
C GLU A 59 7.29 -2.81 8.67
N ARG A 60 6.04 -2.39 8.89
CA ARG A 60 4.85 -3.10 8.40
C ARG A 60 4.50 -2.73 6.96
N VAL A 61 5.12 -1.70 6.39
CA VAL A 61 4.80 -1.21 5.04
C VAL A 61 5.66 -1.90 3.99
N ARG A 62 5.00 -2.57 3.04
CA ARG A 62 5.61 -3.17 1.85
C ARG A 62 5.27 -2.31 0.64
N ILE A 63 6.28 -1.77 -0.04
CA ILE A 63 6.09 -0.92 -1.21
C ILE A 63 6.37 -1.74 -2.46
N GLY A 64 5.40 -1.81 -3.36
CA GLY A 64 5.50 -2.56 -4.62
C GLY A 64 5.19 -1.67 -5.83
N ILE A 65 5.92 -1.86 -6.94
CA ILE A 65 5.66 -1.12 -8.18
C ILE A 65 4.40 -1.66 -8.85
N ALA A 66 3.40 -0.80 -9.04
CA ALA A 66 2.16 -1.09 -9.76
C ALA A 66 2.24 -0.47 -11.17
N LYS A 67 2.80 -1.20 -12.12
CA LYS A 67 2.91 -0.74 -13.52
C LYS A 67 1.53 -0.56 -14.15
N ASP A 68 1.24 0.66 -14.60
CA ASP A 68 -0.06 1.04 -15.16
C ASP A 68 -1.25 0.71 -14.23
N GLY A 69 -1.05 0.98 -12.94
CA GLY A 69 -2.09 0.75 -11.93
C GLY A 69 -3.36 1.58 -12.21
N SER A 70 -3.23 2.68 -12.94
CA SER A 70 -4.37 3.50 -13.35
C SER A 70 -5.28 2.83 -14.37
N GLY A 71 -4.73 2.20 -15.43
CA GLY A 71 -5.50 1.51 -16.46
C GLY A 71 -6.07 0.19 -15.95
N VAL A 72 -5.23 -0.65 -15.37
CA VAL A 72 -5.65 -1.96 -14.82
C VAL A 72 -6.68 -1.78 -13.70
N GLY A 73 -6.46 -0.82 -12.80
CA GLY A 73 -7.39 -0.51 -11.72
C GLY A 73 -8.76 -0.06 -12.23
N ALA A 74 -8.80 0.81 -13.25
CA ALA A 74 -10.05 1.25 -13.84
C ALA A 74 -10.84 0.09 -14.47
N ALA A 75 -10.16 -0.81 -15.19
CA ALA A 75 -10.78 -2.00 -15.77
C ALA A 75 -11.34 -2.95 -14.70
N LEU A 76 -10.62 -3.16 -13.60
CA LEU A 76 -11.09 -4.00 -12.49
C LEU A 76 -12.32 -3.41 -11.81
N ILE A 77 -12.36 -2.09 -11.60
CA ILE A 77 -13.55 -1.45 -11.02
C ILE A 77 -14.76 -1.53 -11.96
N ALA A 78 -14.55 -1.34 -13.26
CA ALA A 78 -15.61 -1.52 -14.26
C ALA A 78 -16.17 -2.95 -14.25
N LEU A 79 -15.30 -3.96 -14.24
CA LEU A 79 -15.67 -5.38 -14.14
C LEU A 79 -16.47 -5.69 -12.87
N VAL A 80 -16.03 -5.16 -11.72
CA VAL A 80 -16.74 -5.37 -10.45
C VAL A 80 -18.11 -4.69 -10.47
N ALA A 81 -18.22 -3.48 -11.03
CA ALA A 81 -19.49 -2.78 -11.15
C ALA A 81 -20.50 -3.55 -12.04
N GLU A 82 -20.05 -4.04 -13.20
CA GLU A 82 -20.87 -4.85 -14.10
C GLU A 82 -21.35 -6.15 -13.42
N GLY A 83 -20.46 -6.83 -12.69
CA GLY A 83 -20.83 -8.03 -11.92
C GLY A 83 -21.73 -7.78 -10.70
N VAL A 84 -21.86 -6.53 -10.23
CA VAL A 84 -22.84 -6.13 -9.20
C VAL A 84 -24.21 -5.84 -9.81
N GLU A 85 -24.24 -5.25 -11.01
CA GLU A 85 -25.49 -4.96 -11.73
C GLU A 85 -26.23 -6.24 -12.15
N ASP A 86 -25.53 -7.32 -12.49
CA ASP A 86 -26.14 -8.63 -12.79
C ASP A 86 -26.79 -9.33 -11.58
N LYS A 87 -26.60 -8.81 -10.35
CA LYS A 87 -27.13 -9.39 -9.11
C LYS A 87 -28.27 -8.57 -8.48
N VAL A 88 -28.76 -7.53 -9.16
CA VAL A 88 -29.90 -6.71 -8.73
C VAL A 88 -31.08 -6.92 -9.68
#